data_AF-A0A7S1HUU0-F1
#
_entry.id   AF-A0A7S1HUU0-F1
#
_cell.length_a   1.000
_cell.length_b   1.000
_cell.length_c   1.000
_cell.angle_alpha   90.00
_cell.angle_beta   90.00
_cell.angle_gamma   90.00
#
_symmetry.space_group_name_H-M   'P 1'
#
loop_
_entity.id
_entity.type
_entity.pdbx_description
1 polymer ?
#
loop_
_entity_poly.entity_id
_entity_poly.type
_entity_poly.pdbx_seq_one_letter_code
_entity_poly.pdbx_strand_id
1 'polypeptide(L)'
;ELAASPAPGVLQDPAGDLVHVQSDRGASLGLGIYSPTTLFNLRMCEVWRIPPAGAWPDLATYLRRALATAVDHRRQLGLMEPEGGCRLVQGDGDRLPGLVADRYADCVVLQTTSPVMEAQLSSVIVPELQRLTSARCILARNDKSLRRVEGLDLYKRVLHGESCPDHVIITEDGVQHVANPLEGQKTGFYLDQRGTRAKVKALAKGRRILDLYSYHGGMALAALAGGATEAVCVDESERALACACTAASLNGVRDRLSVVQGDAKAVARNLQKHGERFDLIVVDPPAAAKSQQRLSSAMGYL
;
A
#
# COMPACT_ATOMS: atom_id res chain seq x y z
N GLU A 1 36.33 -46.74 -1.10
CA GLU A 1 35.66 -45.50 -1.53
C GLU A 1 34.41 -45.31 -0.69
N LEU A 2 34.47 -44.42 0.30
CA LEU A 2 33.30 -43.99 1.07
C LEU A 2 32.76 -42.75 0.37
N ALA A 3 31.57 -42.88 -0.23
CA ALA A 3 30.86 -41.74 -0.82
C ALA A 3 30.66 -40.68 0.28
N ALA A 4 31.21 -39.49 0.05
CA ALA A 4 31.01 -38.34 0.93
C ALA A 4 29.52 -38.04 1.02
N SER A 5 28.99 -38.05 2.25
CA SER A 5 27.65 -37.53 2.54
C SER A 5 27.63 -36.05 2.11
N PRO A 6 26.61 -35.59 1.37
CA PRO A 6 26.56 -34.19 0.95
C PRO A 6 26.57 -33.28 2.19
N ALA A 7 27.34 -32.20 2.12
CA ALA A 7 27.44 -31.22 3.19
C ALA A 7 26.04 -30.69 3.58
N PRO A 8 25.75 -30.46 4.87
CA PRO A 8 24.52 -29.81 5.28
C PRO A 8 24.46 -28.40 4.64
N GLY A 9 23.41 -28.15 3.85
CA GLY A 9 23.21 -26.87 3.15
C GLY A 9 23.14 -26.93 1.62
N VAL A 10 23.20 -28.12 1.01
CA VAL A 10 22.95 -28.24 -0.44
C VAL A 10 21.45 -28.10 -0.70
N LEU A 11 21.02 -26.91 -1.11
CA LEU A 11 19.69 -26.66 -1.67
C LEU A 11 19.56 -27.46 -2.98
N GLN A 12 18.75 -28.52 -2.98
CA GLN A 12 18.32 -29.21 -4.20
C GLN A 12 17.35 -28.29 -4.94
N ASP A 13 17.89 -27.36 -5.71
CA ASP A 13 17.26 -26.31 -6.54
C ASP A 13 15.70 -26.30 -6.58
N PRO A 14 15.02 -25.84 -5.51
CA PRO A 14 13.57 -25.65 -5.53
C PRO A 14 13.28 -24.19 -5.91
N ALA A 15 13.86 -23.74 -7.03
CA ALA A 15 13.75 -22.34 -7.44
C ALA A 15 12.28 -21.92 -7.53
N GLY A 16 11.89 -20.97 -6.68
CA GLY A 16 10.55 -20.42 -6.66
C GLY A 16 9.51 -21.23 -5.91
N ASP A 17 9.92 -22.16 -5.05
CA ASP A 17 9.01 -22.96 -4.23
C ASP A 17 9.02 -22.56 -2.74
N LEU A 18 8.05 -23.10 -2.01
CA LEU A 18 7.94 -23.04 -0.56
C LEU A 18 8.86 -24.11 0.05
N VAL A 19 9.81 -23.68 0.87
CA VAL A 19 10.79 -24.55 1.51
C VAL A 19 10.62 -24.58 3.02
N HIS A 20 10.85 -25.75 3.61
CA HIS A 20 11.03 -25.90 5.06
C HIS A 20 12.45 -25.50 5.44
N VAL A 21 12.57 -24.57 6.38
CA VAL A 21 13.84 -24.04 6.86
C VAL A 21 14.16 -24.67 8.21
N GLN A 22 15.36 -25.24 8.34
CA GLN A 22 15.84 -25.90 9.55
C GLN A 22 17.19 -25.32 10.01
N SER A 23 17.45 -25.40 11.31
CA SER A 23 18.79 -25.15 11.86
C SER A 23 19.76 -26.27 11.47
N ASP A 24 21.06 -26.04 11.67
CA ASP A 24 22.11 -27.06 11.60
C ASP A 24 21.83 -28.30 12.48
N ARG A 25 21.12 -28.12 13.59
CA ARG A 25 20.68 -29.20 14.50
C ARG A 25 19.33 -29.84 14.14
N GLY A 26 18.76 -29.52 12.98
CA GLY A 26 17.47 -30.06 12.50
C GLY A 26 16.21 -29.44 13.12
N ALA A 27 16.34 -28.46 14.01
CA ALA A 27 15.18 -27.76 14.58
C ALA A 27 14.45 -26.96 13.49
N SER A 28 13.12 -27.01 13.48
CA SER A 28 12.29 -26.26 12.53
C SER A 28 12.38 -24.76 12.82
N LEU A 29 12.79 -23.98 11.81
CA LEU A 29 12.78 -22.51 11.84
C LEU A 29 11.52 -21.94 11.17
N GLY A 30 10.83 -22.74 10.35
CA GLY A 30 9.55 -22.41 9.74
C GLY A 30 9.56 -22.55 8.22
N LEU A 31 8.72 -21.80 7.52
CA LEU A 31 8.59 -21.83 6.07
C LEU A 31 9.17 -20.56 5.44
N GLY A 32 9.85 -20.72 4.32
CA GLY A 32 10.33 -19.62 3.50
C GLY A 32 10.03 -19.84 2.02
N ILE A 33 9.99 -18.75 1.26
CA ILE A 33 9.98 -18.80 -0.20
C ILE A 33 11.42 -18.64 -0.67
N TYR A 34 11.90 -19.60 -1.44
CA TYR A 34 13.26 -19.61 -1.97
C TYR A 34 13.31 -19.08 -3.40
N SER A 35 14.21 -18.15 -3.69
CA SER A 35 14.42 -17.61 -5.04
C SER A 35 15.91 -17.36 -5.32
N PRO A 36 16.58 -18.21 -6.12
CA PRO A 36 18.04 -18.20 -6.24
C PRO A 36 18.62 -16.97 -6.97
N THR A 37 17.78 -16.25 -7.72
CA THR A 37 18.19 -15.15 -8.60
C THR A 37 17.98 -13.77 -7.97
N THR A 38 17.54 -13.71 -6.71
CA THR A 38 17.16 -12.46 -6.04
C THR A 38 18.26 -11.98 -5.09
N LEU A 39 18.16 -10.75 -4.58
CA LEU A 39 19.07 -10.31 -3.51
C LEU A 39 18.76 -10.99 -2.17
N PHE A 40 17.52 -11.44 -1.99
CA PHE A 40 17.03 -12.09 -0.79
C PHE A 40 16.59 -13.52 -1.11
N ASN A 41 17.57 -14.42 -1.21
CA ASN A 41 17.35 -15.79 -1.69
C ASN A 41 16.33 -16.58 -0.88
N LEU A 42 16.11 -16.22 0.39
CA LEU A 42 15.12 -16.84 1.25
C LEU A 42 14.30 -15.74 1.94
N ARG A 43 12.99 -15.76 1.73
CA ARG A 43 12.04 -14.84 2.39
C ARG A 43 11.16 -15.65 3.34
N MET A 44 11.39 -15.50 4.64
CA MET A 44 10.61 -16.20 5.66
C MET A 44 9.15 -15.76 5.60
N CYS A 45 8.23 -16.73 5.57
CA CYS A 45 6.79 -16.50 5.51
C CYS A 45 6.12 -16.96 6.81
N GLU A 46 6.62 -18.04 7.42
CA GLU A 46 6.19 -18.47 8.75
C GLU A 46 7.42 -18.77 9.61
N VAL A 47 7.38 -18.39 10.89
CA VAL A 47 8.49 -18.60 11.82
C VAL A 47 8.04 -19.51 12.95
N TRP A 48 8.92 -20.41 13.40
CA TRP A 48 8.74 -21.29 14.55
C TRP A 48 7.49 -22.18 14.48
N ARG A 49 7.07 -22.56 13.26
CA ARG A 49 5.90 -23.40 13.05
C ARG A 49 6.29 -24.86 12.83
N ILE A 50 5.37 -25.74 13.23
CA ILE A 50 5.40 -27.18 12.98
C ILE A 50 4.07 -27.53 12.30
N PRO A 51 4.05 -28.36 11.23
CA PRO A 51 2.83 -28.67 10.52
C PRO A 51 1.88 -29.51 11.40
N PRO A 52 0.57 -29.19 11.46
CA PRO A 52 -0.39 -29.87 12.33
C PRO A 52 -0.52 -31.39 12.11
N ALA A 53 -0.17 -31.88 10.91
CA ALA A 53 -0.29 -33.28 10.51
C ALA A 53 1.02 -33.84 9.92
N GLY A 54 2.18 -33.22 10.23
CA GLY A 54 3.48 -33.69 9.75
C GLY A 54 3.80 -33.38 8.28
N ALA A 55 2.85 -32.89 7.48
CA ALA A 55 3.07 -32.49 6.09
C ALA A 55 3.03 -30.98 5.91
N TRP A 56 4.05 -30.44 5.24
CA TRP A 56 4.08 -29.06 4.79
C TRP A 56 3.17 -28.85 3.57
N PRO A 57 2.48 -27.70 3.46
CA PRO A 57 1.68 -27.41 2.28
C PRO A 57 2.58 -27.14 1.06
N ASP A 58 2.04 -27.36 -0.14
CA ASP A 58 2.63 -26.78 -1.35
C ASP A 58 2.45 -25.24 -1.38
N LEU A 59 3.18 -24.57 -2.28
CA LEU A 59 3.13 -23.11 -2.43
C LEU A 59 1.71 -22.60 -2.70
N ALA A 60 0.95 -23.24 -3.59
CA ALA A 60 -0.38 -22.78 -3.95
C ALA A 60 -1.36 -22.84 -2.77
N THR A 61 -1.36 -23.95 -2.03
CA THR A 61 -2.16 -24.15 -0.82
C THR A 61 -1.76 -23.15 0.27
N TYR A 62 -0.45 -22.91 0.43
CA TYR A 62 0.05 -21.90 1.35
C TYR A 62 -0.47 -20.50 0.99
N LEU A 63 -0.30 -20.06 -0.26
CA LEU A 63 -0.70 -18.73 -0.72
C LEU A 63 -2.21 -18.51 -0.56
N ARG A 64 -3.06 -19.50 -0.89
CA ARG A 64 -4.51 -19.41 -0.67
C ARG A 64 -4.86 -19.17 0.79
N ARG A 65 -4.23 -19.93 1.70
CA ARG A 65 -4.45 -19.80 3.15
C ARG A 65 -3.97 -18.45 3.69
N ALA A 66 -2.80 -17.99 3.25
CA ALA A 66 -2.24 -16.71 3.66
C ALA A 66 -3.09 -15.53 3.16
N LEU A 67 -3.56 -15.57 1.90
CA LEU A 67 -4.48 -14.57 1.34
C LEU A 67 -5.81 -14.53 2.10
N ALA A 68 -6.41 -15.69 2.36
CA ALA A 68 -7.64 -15.76 3.14
C ALA A 68 -7.44 -15.18 4.54
N THR A 69 -6.34 -15.53 5.22
CA THR A 69 -6.00 -14.99 6.54
C THR A 69 -5.85 -13.47 6.52
N ALA A 70 -5.15 -12.92 5.52
CA ALA A 70 -4.92 -11.49 5.39
C ALA A 70 -6.23 -10.72 5.16
N VAL A 71 -7.11 -11.23 4.28
CA VAL A 71 -8.42 -10.62 4.00
C VAL A 71 -9.37 -10.75 5.19
N ASP A 72 -9.42 -11.92 5.84
CA ASP A 72 -10.24 -12.17 7.02
C ASP A 72 -9.85 -11.25 8.18
N HIS A 73 -8.55 -10.99 8.35
CA HIS A 73 -8.07 -10.00 9.33
C HIS A 73 -8.64 -8.60 9.05
N ARG A 74 -8.68 -8.14 7.79
CA ARG A 74 -9.29 -6.84 7.45
C ARG A 74 -10.80 -6.84 7.71
N ARG A 75 -11.47 -7.96 7.48
CA ARG A 75 -12.90 -8.12 7.78
C ARG A 75 -13.15 -8.00 9.29
N GLN A 76 -12.33 -8.65 10.12
CA GLN A 76 -12.41 -8.56 11.59
C GLN A 76 -12.16 -7.13 12.10
N LEU A 77 -11.34 -6.35 11.41
CA LEU A 77 -11.08 -4.94 11.72
C LEU A 77 -12.19 -3.98 11.21
N GLY A 78 -13.24 -4.49 10.56
CA GLY A 78 -14.31 -3.65 10.00
C GLY A 78 -13.87 -2.81 8.79
N LEU A 79 -12.84 -3.23 8.06
CA LEU A 79 -12.28 -2.50 6.92
C LEU A 79 -12.81 -2.97 5.56
N MET A 80 -13.78 -3.89 5.56
CA MET A 80 -14.29 -4.56 4.35
C MET A 80 -15.68 -4.08 3.93
N GLU A 81 -16.09 -2.89 4.36
CA GLU A 81 -17.33 -2.27 3.88
C GLU A 81 -17.33 -2.16 2.34
N PRO A 82 -18.50 -2.33 1.66
CA PRO A 82 -18.57 -2.39 0.19
C PRO A 82 -17.96 -1.16 -0.51
N GLU A 83 -18.22 0.03 0.01
CA GLU A 83 -17.71 1.30 -0.52
C GLU A 83 -16.36 1.71 0.09
N GLY A 84 -15.81 0.91 1.01
CA GLY A 84 -14.58 1.24 1.72
C GLY A 84 -13.31 1.05 0.87
N GLY A 85 -12.20 1.58 1.37
CA GLY A 85 -10.86 1.27 0.87
C GLY A 85 -9.94 0.78 1.98
N CYS A 86 -9.15 -0.26 1.72
CA CYS A 86 -8.19 -0.78 2.69
C CYS A 86 -7.06 -1.58 2.02
N ARG A 87 -5.92 -1.67 2.70
CA ARG A 87 -4.87 -2.59 2.28
C ARG A 87 -5.28 -4.01 2.64
N LEU A 88 -5.42 -4.88 1.65
CA LEU A 88 -5.72 -6.31 1.84
C LEU A 88 -4.46 -7.10 2.23
N VAL A 89 -3.33 -6.81 1.58
CA VAL A 89 -2.07 -7.53 1.78
C VAL A 89 -0.90 -6.55 1.92
N GLN A 90 -0.11 -6.71 2.98
CA GLN A 90 1.02 -5.88 3.41
C GLN A 90 2.32 -6.69 3.39
N GLY A 91 2.61 -7.37 2.27
CA GLY A 91 3.88 -8.08 2.07
C GLY A 91 4.22 -9.05 3.21
N ASP A 92 5.42 -8.89 3.74
CA ASP A 92 5.96 -9.68 4.85
C ASP A 92 5.05 -9.66 6.09
N GLY A 93 4.36 -8.54 6.36
CA GLY A 93 3.45 -8.39 7.50
C GLY A 93 2.23 -9.31 7.43
N ASP A 94 1.85 -9.74 6.22
CA ASP A 94 0.79 -10.72 5.97
C ASP A 94 1.34 -12.07 5.50
N ARG A 95 2.63 -12.33 5.75
CA ARG A 95 3.29 -13.60 5.39
C ARG A 95 3.28 -13.90 3.88
N LEU A 96 3.18 -12.84 3.07
CA LEU A 96 3.13 -12.89 1.61
C LEU A 96 4.25 -12.00 1.05
N PRO A 97 5.53 -12.38 1.26
CA PRO A 97 6.66 -11.51 0.95
C PRO A 97 6.73 -11.20 -0.55
N GLY A 98 6.78 -9.90 -0.86
CA GLY A 98 6.77 -9.41 -2.22
C GLY A 98 5.39 -9.32 -2.88
N LEU A 99 4.29 -9.40 -2.11
CA LEU A 99 2.94 -9.09 -2.58
C LEU A 99 2.31 -7.96 -1.76
N VAL A 100 1.82 -6.93 -2.45
CA VAL A 100 0.96 -5.89 -1.86
C VAL A 100 -0.34 -5.87 -2.64
N ALA A 101 -1.47 -5.73 -1.94
CA ALA A 101 -2.78 -5.56 -2.57
C ALA A 101 -3.60 -4.54 -1.78
N ASP A 102 -4.09 -3.52 -2.47
CA ASP A 102 -4.98 -2.49 -1.95
C ASP A 102 -6.35 -2.63 -2.61
N ARG A 103 -7.41 -2.48 -1.82
CA ARG A 103 -8.81 -2.47 -2.27
C ARG A 103 -9.36 -1.06 -2.22
N TYR A 104 -10.06 -0.70 -3.29
CA TYR A 104 -10.85 0.51 -3.44
C TYR A 104 -12.24 0.10 -3.91
N ALA A 105 -13.22 0.05 -2.99
CA ALA A 105 -14.56 -0.46 -3.25
C ALA A 105 -14.56 -1.83 -3.96
N ASP A 106 -14.97 -1.90 -5.22
CA ASP A 106 -15.02 -3.11 -6.05
C ASP A 106 -13.77 -3.32 -6.92
N CYS A 107 -12.72 -2.51 -6.75
CA CYS A 107 -11.45 -2.58 -7.46
C CYS A 107 -10.32 -3.01 -6.52
N VAL A 108 -9.46 -3.92 -6.98
CA VAL A 108 -8.23 -4.29 -6.29
C VAL A 108 -7.03 -3.91 -7.14
N VAL A 109 -6.04 -3.26 -6.52
CA VAL A 109 -4.78 -2.90 -7.14
C VAL A 109 -3.66 -3.63 -6.42
N LEU A 110 -2.92 -4.46 -7.14
CA LEU A 110 -1.82 -5.24 -6.57
C LEU A 110 -0.47 -4.88 -7.17
N GLN A 111 0.58 -5.18 -6.41
CA GLN A 111 1.96 -5.10 -6.82
C GLN A 111 2.69 -6.36 -6.39
N THR A 112 3.47 -6.93 -7.29
CA THR A 112 4.40 -8.01 -7.01
C THR A 112 5.83 -7.50 -7.13
N THR A 113 6.71 -7.90 -6.22
CA THR A 113 8.14 -7.56 -6.22
C THR A 113 9.02 -8.78 -6.03
N SER A 114 8.44 -9.98 -6.07
CA SER A 114 9.14 -11.26 -6.01
C SER A 114 8.81 -12.09 -7.26
N PRO A 115 9.79 -12.75 -7.89
CA PRO A 115 9.54 -13.64 -9.04
C PRO A 115 8.54 -14.75 -8.72
N VAL A 116 8.53 -15.23 -7.48
CA VAL A 116 7.59 -16.27 -7.04
C VAL A 116 6.16 -15.75 -7.02
N MET A 117 5.95 -14.54 -6.49
CA MET A 117 4.63 -13.92 -6.47
C MET A 117 4.16 -13.57 -7.89
N GLU A 118 5.08 -13.14 -8.77
CA GLU A 118 4.77 -12.91 -10.18
C GLU A 118 4.30 -14.19 -10.88
N ALA A 119 5.00 -15.31 -10.68
CA ALA A 119 4.66 -16.59 -11.30
C ALA A 119 3.29 -17.13 -10.85
N GLN A 120 2.86 -16.79 -9.62
CA GLN A 120 1.58 -17.24 -9.05
C GLN A 120 0.42 -16.26 -9.28
N LEU A 121 0.63 -15.16 -10.01
CA LEU A 121 -0.40 -14.14 -10.26
C LEU A 121 -1.68 -14.73 -10.84
N SER A 122 -1.58 -15.39 -11.99
CA SER A 122 -2.75 -15.87 -12.74
C SER A 122 -3.36 -17.14 -12.17
N SER A 123 -2.54 -18.03 -11.60
CA SER A 123 -2.96 -19.35 -11.12
C SER A 123 -3.60 -19.34 -9.73
N VAL A 124 -3.12 -18.46 -8.84
CA VAL A 124 -3.50 -18.46 -7.43
C VAL A 124 -3.97 -17.07 -6.97
N ILE A 125 -3.13 -16.05 -7.10
CA ILE A 125 -3.34 -14.76 -6.43
C ILE A 125 -4.59 -14.05 -6.97
N VAL A 126 -4.73 -13.91 -8.28
CA VAL A 126 -5.86 -13.19 -8.90
C VAL A 126 -7.19 -13.92 -8.66
N PRO A 127 -7.32 -15.24 -8.92
CA PRO A 127 -8.56 -15.96 -8.62
C PRO A 127 -8.94 -15.90 -7.13
N GLU A 128 -7.95 -16.00 -6.24
CA GLU A 128 -8.21 -16.00 -4.80
C GLU A 128 -8.64 -14.62 -4.29
N LEU A 129 -7.98 -13.54 -4.74
CA LEU A 129 -8.40 -12.17 -4.42
C LEU A 129 -9.81 -11.89 -4.96
N GLN A 130 -10.11 -12.29 -6.21
CA GLN A 130 -11.44 -12.14 -6.79
C GLN A 130 -12.50 -12.86 -5.95
N ARG A 131 -12.23 -14.10 -5.55
CA ARG A 131 -13.14 -14.92 -4.72
C ARG A 131 -13.36 -14.32 -3.34
N LEU A 132 -12.30 -13.80 -2.71
CA LEU A 132 -12.33 -13.27 -1.35
C LEU A 132 -12.97 -11.89 -1.23
N THR A 133 -12.93 -11.08 -2.29
CA THR A 133 -13.39 -9.69 -2.25
C THR A 133 -14.52 -9.37 -3.23
N SER A 134 -14.91 -10.30 -4.10
CA SER A 134 -15.85 -10.07 -5.20
C SER A 134 -15.48 -8.86 -6.07
N ALA A 135 -14.17 -8.61 -6.24
CA ALA A 135 -13.71 -7.45 -7.01
C ALA A 135 -14.14 -7.57 -8.47
N ARG A 136 -14.76 -6.52 -9.01
CA ARG A 136 -15.10 -6.38 -10.42
C ARG A 136 -13.85 -6.23 -11.28
N CYS A 137 -12.81 -5.58 -10.74
CA CYS A 137 -11.54 -5.36 -11.43
C CYS A 137 -10.35 -5.66 -10.53
N ILE A 138 -9.34 -6.34 -11.08
CA ILE A 138 -8.02 -6.50 -10.44
C ILE A 138 -6.95 -5.94 -11.39
N LEU A 139 -6.22 -4.93 -10.94
CA LEU A 139 -5.17 -4.25 -11.68
C LEU A 139 -3.79 -4.58 -11.07
N ALA A 140 -2.85 -5.00 -11.90
CA ALA A 140 -1.44 -4.97 -11.54
C ALA A 140 -0.84 -3.58 -11.80
N ARG A 141 -0.33 -2.94 -10.75
CA ARG A 141 0.50 -1.72 -10.78
C ARG A 141 1.96 -2.08 -10.58
N ASN A 142 2.48 -2.88 -11.50
CA ASN A 142 3.84 -3.40 -11.49
C ASN A 142 4.83 -2.43 -12.14
N ASP A 143 4.66 -1.13 -11.94
CA ASP A 143 5.45 -0.03 -12.52
C ASP A 143 6.54 0.51 -11.58
N LYS A 144 6.80 -0.17 -10.45
CA LYS A 144 7.82 0.23 -9.47
C LYS A 144 9.21 -0.28 -9.82
N SER A 145 10.20 0.61 -9.76
CA SER A 145 11.60 0.30 -10.11
C SER A 145 12.23 -0.83 -9.30
N LEU A 146 11.74 -1.11 -8.08
CA LEU A 146 12.23 -2.21 -7.26
C LEU A 146 12.13 -3.57 -7.97
N ARG A 147 11.16 -3.76 -8.86
CA ARG A 147 11.02 -4.98 -9.67
C ARG A 147 12.24 -5.30 -10.51
N ARG A 148 12.93 -4.27 -11.02
CA ARG A 148 14.16 -4.46 -11.83
C ARG A 148 15.31 -5.06 -11.02
N VAL A 149 15.35 -4.79 -9.71
CA VAL A 149 16.35 -5.37 -8.81
C VAL A 149 16.19 -6.89 -8.73
N GLU A 150 14.97 -7.37 -8.92
CA GLU A 150 14.60 -8.78 -8.85
C GLU A 150 14.43 -9.38 -10.27
N GLY A 151 14.90 -8.68 -11.31
CA GLY A 151 14.85 -9.13 -12.70
C GLY A 151 13.46 -9.15 -13.34
N LEU A 152 12.49 -8.42 -12.79
CA LEU A 152 11.11 -8.42 -13.25
C LEU A 152 10.77 -7.22 -14.14
N ASP A 153 9.95 -7.47 -15.16
CA ASP A 153 9.43 -6.45 -16.06
C ASP A 153 8.51 -5.45 -15.35
N LEU A 154 8.50 -4.21 -15.87
CA LEU A 154 7.59 -3.17 -15.41
C LEU A 154 6.36 -3.08 -16.31
N TYR A 155 5.17 -3.13 -15.72
CA TYR A 155 3.93 -3.00 -16.49
C TYR A 155 2.76 -2.53 -15.62
N LYS A 156 1.72 -2.01 -16.28
CA LYS A 156 0.37 -1.86 -15.73
C LYS A 156 -0.57 -2.72 -16.55
N ARG A 157 -1.37 -3.59 -15.92
CA ARG A 157 -2.24 -4.54 -16.65
C ARG A 157 -3.46 -4.93 -15.84
N VAL A 158 -4.63 -4.89 -16.46
CA VAL A 158 -5.85 -5.48 -15.90
C VAL A 158 -5.70 -7.00 -15.92
N LEU A 159 -5.75 -7.63 -14.75
CA LEU A 159 -5.63 -9.08 -14.56
C LEU A 159 -7.00 -9.76 -14.41
N HIS A 160 -8.02 -9.02 -14.01
CA HIS A 160 -9.41 -9.47 -13.94
C HIS A 160 -10.37 -8.31 -14.23
N GLY A 161 -11.49 -8.60 -14.88
CA GLY A 161 -12.46 -7.61 -15.36
C GLY A 161 -12.11 -7.07 -16.75
N GLU A 162 -13.07 -6.36 -17.37
CA GLU A 162 -12.91 -5.80 -18.71
C GLU A 162 -12.02 -4.56 -18.73
N SER A 163 -12.14 -3.71 -17.70
CA SER A 163 -11.37 -2.46 -17.58
C SER A 163 -11.21 -2.05 -16.12
N CYS A 164 -10.16 -1.27 -15.86
CA CYS A 164 -9.99 -0.58 -14.59
C CYS A 164 -10.48 0.86 -14.75
N PRO A 165 -11.34 1.37 -13.84
CA PRO A 165 -11.74 2.76 -13.88
C PRO A 165 -10.54 3.69 -13.59
N ASP A 166 -10.56 4.88 -14.18
CA ASP A 166 -9.56 5.93 -13.91
C ASP A 166 -9.64 6.42 -12.47
N HIS A 167 -10.87 6.50 -11.95
CA HIS A 167 -11.16 6.98 -10.60
C HIS A 167 -12.15 6.05 -9.90
N VAL A 168 -11.91 5.78 -8.63
CA VAL A 168 -12.80 5.01 -7.75
C VAL A 168 -13.13 5.86 -6.54
N ILE A 169 -14.42 5.95 -6.22
CA ILE A 169 -14.87 6.61 -4.99
C ILE A 169 -14.78 5.59 -3.86
N ILE A 170 -14.13 5.98 -2.76
CA ILE A 170 -14.14 5.21 -1.52
C ILE A 170 -14.72 6.05 -0.38
N THR A 171 -15.43 5.42 0.53
CA THR A 171 -15.96 6.03 1.75
C THR A 171 -15.12 5.58 2.94
N GLU A 172 -14.51 6.52 3.67
CA GLU A 172 -13.75 6.29 4.89
C GLU A 172 -14.29 7.19 6.00
N ASP A 173 -14.76 6.61 7.11
CA ASP A 173 -15.32 7.33 8.26
C ASP A 173 -16.38 8.37 7.87
N GLY A 174 -17.23 8.03 6.90
CA GLY A 174 -18.28 8.90 6.36
C GLY A 174 -17.78 10.02 5.43
N VAL A 175 -16.53 9.96 4.97
CA VAL A 175 -15.93 10.91 4.02
C VAL A 175 -15.65 10.20 2.71
N GLN A 176 -16.15 10.76 1.60
CA GLN A 176 -15.88 10.25 0.27
C GLN A 176 -14.54 10.78 -0.26
N HIS A 177 -13.69 9.88 -0.75
CA HIS A 177 -12.40 10.19 -1.37
C HIS A 177 -12.36 9.67 -2.79
N VAL A 178 -11.52 10.29 -3.62
CA VAL A 178 -11.27 9.85 -4.99
C VAL A 178 -9.90 9.19 -5.05
N ALA A 179 -9.87 7.87 -5.28
CA ALA A 179 -8.67 7.11 -5.57
C ALA A 179 -8.45 7.04 -7.08
N ASN A 180 -7.19 7.02 -7.54
CA ASN A 180 -6.86 6.81 -8.95
C ASN A 180 -6.01 5.53 -9.11
N PRO A 181 -6.63 4.37 -9.34
CA PRO A 181 -5.93 3.08 -9.42
C PRO A 181 -4.80 3.03 -10.47
N LEU A 182 -4.96 3.72 -11.59
CA LEU A 182 -4.06 3.63 -12.75
C LEU A 182 -2.83 4.52 -12.63
N GLU A 183 -3.01 5.77 -12.20
CA GLU A 183 -1.98 6.82 -12.22
C GLU A 183 -1.68 7.40 -10.84
N GLY A 184 -2.51 7.12 -9.83
CA GLY A 184 -2.30 7.63 -8.49
C GLY A 184 -1.01 7.13 -7.82
N GLN A 185 -0.55 7.90 -6.84
CA GLN A 185 0.62 7.56 -6.02
C GLN A 185 0.37 6.27 -5.24
N LYS A 186 1.46 5.58 -4.89
CA LYS A 186 1.44 4.20 -4.38
C LYS A 186 0.71 3.26 -5.36
N THR A 187 -0.54 2.93 -5.04
CA THR A 187 -1.49 2.10 -5.79
C THR A 187 -2.77 2.86 -6.15
N GLY A 188 -2.90 4.12 -5.73
CA GLY A 188 -4.01 5.00 -6.11
C GLY A 188 -4.46 6.01 -5.05
N PHE A 189 -4.24 5.71 -3.77
CA PHE A 189 -4.52 6.59 -2.63
C PHE A 189 -3.69 6.17 -1.39
N TYR A 190 -3.48 7.09 -0.45
CA TYR A 190 -2.71 6.83 0.78
C TYR A 190 -3.62 6.22 1.87
N LEU A 191 -3.89 4.91 1.76
CA LEU A 191 -4.71 4.16 2.72
C LEU A 191 -4.08 4.07 4.12
N ASP A 192 -2.76 4.14 4.22
CA ASP A 192 -2.02 4.12 5.47
C ASP A 192 -2.21 5.39 6.33
N GLN A 193 -2.63 6.50 5.71
CA GLN A 193 -2.93 7.75 6.40
C GLN A 193 -4.34 7.78 7.04
N ARG A 194 -5.09 6.66 7.06
CA ARG A 194 -6.44 6.57 7.66
C ARG A 194 -6.46 7.05 9.12
N GLY A 195 -5.54 6.55 9.95
CA GLY A 195 -5.47 6.93 11.36
C GLY A 195 -5.17 8.43 11.55
N THR A 196 -4.30 8.99 10.70
CA THR A 196 -3.98 10.41 10.70
C THR A 196 -5.20 11.26 10.30
N ARG A 197 -5.92 10.86 9.25
CA ARG A 197 -7.18 11.53 8.83
C ARG A 197 -8.22 11.52 9.95
N ALA A 198 -8.42 10.39 10.63
CA ALA A 198 -9.33 10.30 11.77
C ALA A 198 -8.93 11.27 12.91
N LYS A 199 -7.63 11.37 13.21
CA LYS A 199 -7.11 12.33 14.19
C LYS A 199 -7.33 13.78 13.77
N VAL A 200 -7.06 14.12 12.50
CA VAL A 200 -7.30 15.45 11.95
C VAL A 200 -8.79 15.81 12.06
N LYS A 201 -9.68 14.90 11.67
CA LYS A 201 -11.14 15.06 11.80
C LYS A 201 -11.55 15.40 13.24
N ALA A 202 -11.04 14.66 14.23
CA ALA A 202 -11.36 14.88 15.64
C ALA A 202 -10.87 16.25 16.17
N LEU A 203 -9.78 16.78 15.59
CA LEU A 203 -9.18 18.06 16.00
C LEU A 203 -9.75 19.26 15.24
N ALA A 204 -10.62 19.09 14.24
CA ALA A 204 -10.90 20.14 13.27
C ALA A 204 -12.03 21.12 13.64
N LYS A 205 -12.87 20.79 14.63
CA LYS A 205 -14.10 21.54 14.91
C LYS A 205 -13.83 23.04 15.13
N GLY A 206 -14.44 23.88 14.32
CA GLY A 206 -14.35 25.34 14.41
C GLY A 206 -13.00 25.94 14.02
N ARG A 207 -12.13 25.16 13.36
CA ARG A 207 -10.77 25.56 13.00
C ARG A 207 -10.62 25.84 11.51
N ARG A 208 -9.75 26.79 11.18
CA ARG A 208 -9.21 27.03 9.84
C ARG A 208 -7.96 26.18 9.61
N ILE A 209 -7.93 25.44 8.50
CA ILE A 209 -6.96 24.37 8.26
C ILE A 209 -6.04 24.70 7.07
N LEU A 210 -4.74 24.43 7.20
CA LEU A 210 -3.79 24.39 6.09
C LEU A 210 -3.26 22.97 5.91
N ASP A 211 -3.46 22.39 4.74
CA ASP A 211 -2.97 21.06 4.35
C ASP A 211 -1.85 21.21 3.32
N LEU A 212 -0.60 21.09 3.77
CA LEU A 212 0.58 21.18 2.92
C LEU A 212 0.98 19.79 2.41
N TYR A 213 1.28 19.70 1.11
CA TYR A 213 1.47 18.43 0.39
C TYR A 213 0.17 17.61 0.36
N SER A 214 -0.95 18.30 0.11
CA SER A 214 -2.29 17.78 0.33
C SER A 214 -2.67 16.58 -0.55
N TYR A 215 -1.97 16.39 -1.68
CA TYR A 215 -2.30 15.41 -2.69
C TYR A 215 -3.79 15.47 -3.07
N HIS A 216 -4.56 14.40 -2.88
CA HIS A 216 -6.01 14.35 -3.13
C HIS A 216 -6.86 15.02 -2.04
N GLY A 217 -6.25 15.83 -1.16
CA GLY A 217 -6.94 16.58 -0.11
C GLY A 217 -7.45 15.74 1.06
N GLY A 218 -6.85 14.56 1.30
CA GLY A 218 -7.37 13.61 2.28
C GLY A 218 -7.50 14.18 3.70
N MET A 219 -6.53 15.00 4.13
CA MET A 219 -6.54 15.59 5.47
C MET A 219 -7.50 16.78 5.53
N ALA A 220 -7.49 17.67 4.53
CA ALA A 220 -8.45 18.76 4.41
C ALA A 220 -9.92 18.29 4.40
N LEU A 221 -10.25 17.23 3.64
CA LEU A 221 -11.59 16.65 3.60
C LEU A 221 -12.01 16.07 4.94
N ALA A 222 -11.11 15.34 5.61
CA ALA A 222 -11.35 14.82 6.94
C ALA A 222 -11.59 15.96 7.94
N ALA A 223 -10.83 17.06 7.84
CA ALA A 223 -11.00 18.24 8.67
C ALA A 223 -12.34 18.93 8.43
N LEU A 224 -12.75 19.14 7.18
CA LEU A 224 -14.05 19.73 6.83
C LEU A 224 -15.23 18.89 7.33
N ALA A 225 -15.13 17.56 7.20
CA ALA A 225 -16.10 16.62 7.78
C ALA A 225 -16.10 16.62 9.31
N GLY A 226 -14.98 17.02 9.94
CA GLY A 226 -14.84 17.22 11.39
C GLY A 226 -15.36 18.57 11.89
N GLY A 227 -15.90 19.41 11.00
CA GLY A 227 -16.45 20.71 11.34
C GLY A 227 -15.46 21.86 11.28
N ALA A 228 -14.36 21.74 10.52
CA ALA A 228 -13.53 22.88 10.15
C ALA A 228 -14.35 23.97 9.43
N THR A 229 -14.01 25.23 9.67
CA THR A 229 -14.67 26.38 9.02
C THR A 229 -14.24 26.50 7.56
N GLU A 230 -12.97 26.24 7.28
CA GLU A 230 -12.37 26.25 5.96
C GLU A 230 -11.11 25.38 5.93
N ALA A 231 -10.73 24.91 4.74
CA ALA A 231 -9.46 24.23 4.53
C ALA A 231 -8.78 24.72 3.26
N VAL A 232 -7.46 24.89 3.32
CA VAL A 232 -6.60 25.24 2.18
C VAL A 232 -5.69 24.07 1.86
N CYS A 233 -5.86 23.47 0.69
CA CYS A 233 -4.97 22.44 0.15
C CYS A 233 -3.85 23.08 -0.67
N VAL A 234 -2.61 22.66 -0.43
CA VAL A 234 -1.44 23.08 -1.21
C VAL A 234 -0.72 21.86 -1.77
N ASP A 235 -0.60 21.79 -3.09
CA ASP A 235 0.13 20.72 -3.78
C ASP A 235 0.71 21.21 -5.11
N GLU A 236 1.77 20.60 -5.60
CA GLU A 236 2.33 20.91 -6.92
C GLU A 236 1.49 20.31 -8.06
N SER A 237 0.76 19.22 -7.78
CA SER A 237 -0.01 18.48 -8.77
C SER A 237 -1.42 19.04 -8.93
N GLU A 238 -1.65 19.73 -10.05
CA GLU A 238 -3.00 20.17 -10.45
C GLU A 238 -4.01 19.01 -10.50
N ARG A 239 -3.58 17.85 -11.01
CA ARG A 239 -4.42 16.64 -11.07
C ARG A 239 -4.83 16.15 -9.67
N ALA A 240 -3.93 16.24 -8.70
CA ALA A 240 -4.23 15.86 -7.33
C ALA A 240 -5.23 16.84 -6.69
N LEU A 241 -5.03 18.15 -6.90
CA LEU A 241 -5.97 19.19 -6.44
C LEU A 241 -7.33 19.07 -7.12
N ALA A 242 -7.40 18.67 -8.39
CA ALA A 242 -8.66 18.37 -9.06
C ALA A 242 -9.41 17.20 -8.39
N CYS A 243 -8.71 16.15 -7.97
CA CYS A 243 -9.30 15.06 -7.19
C CYS A 243 -9.83 15.56 -5.83
N ALA A 244 -9.10 16.46 -5.16
CA ALA A 244 -9.54 17.08 -3.91
C ALA A 244 -10.84 17.90 -4.10
N CYS A 245 -10.91 18.70 -5.16
CA CYS A 245 -12.11 19.46 -5.52
C CYS A 245 -13.32 18.55 -5.80
N THR A 246 -13.13 17.48 -6.58
CA THR A 246 -14.19 16.50 -6.85
C THR A 246 -14.68 15.84 -5.56
N ALA A 247 -13.77 15.39 -4.71
CA ALA A 247 -14.12 14.82 -3.41
C ALA A 247 -14.84 15.84 -2.52
N ALA A 248 -14.42 17.10 -2.50
CA ALA A 248 -15.11 18.13 -1.72
C ALA A 248 -16.55 18.37 -2.20
N SER A 249 -16.79 18.33 -3.51
CA SER A 249 -18.14 18.39 -4.09
C SER A 249 -18.99 17.19 -3.67
N LEU A 250 -18.43 15.97 -3.71
CA LEU A 250 -19.12 14.75 -3.27
C LEU A 250 -19.54 14.82 -1.80
N ASN A 251 -18.72 15.46 -0.95
CA ASN A 251 -19.01 15.63 0.47
C ASN A 251 -19.82 16.91 0.80
N GLY A 252 -20.21 17.72 -0.20
CA GLY A 252 -20.94 18.97 0.03
C GLY A 252 -20.14 20.05 0.78
N VAL A 253 -18.82 20.07 0.63
CA VAL A 253 -17.90 21.01 1.33
C VAL A 253 -17.02 21.82 0.36
N ARG A 254 -17.39 21.85 -0.92
CA ARG A 254 -16.60 22.52 -1.98
C ARG A 254 -16.42 24.02 -1.71
N ASP A 255 -17.45 24.67 -1.18
CA ASP A 255 -17.46 26.10 -0.81
C ASP A 255 -16.46 26.44 0.30
N ARG A 256 -16.14 25.47 1.17
CA ARG A 256 -15.18 25.62 2.28
C ARG A 256 -13.78 25.13 1.95
N LEU A 257 -13.54 24.62 0.74
CA LEU A 257 -12.22 24.17 0.28
C LEU A 257 -11.60 25.18 -0.68
N SER A 258 -10.39 25.63 -0.37
CA SER A 258 -9.52 26.35 -1.31
C SER A 258 -8.35 25.46 -1.72
N VAL A 259 -7.90 25.61 -2.97
CA VAL A 259 -6.74 24.88 -3.51
C VAL A 259 -5.72 25.88 -4.03
N VAL A 260 -4.44 25.64 -3.73
CA VAL A 260 -3.32 26.46 -4.19
C VAL A 260 -2.29 25.54 -4.83
N GLN A 261 -2.10 25.69 -6.14
CA GLN A 261 -1.05 24.95 -6.83
C GLN A 261 0.31 25.61 -6.59
N GLY A 262 1.29 24.84 -6.10
CA GLY A 262 2.66 25.30 -5.98
C GLY A 262 3.51 24.51 -4.98
N ASP A 263 4.81 24.83 -4.93
CA ASP A 263 5.72 24.28 -3.92
C ASP A 263 5.23 24.69 -2.52
N ALA A 264 4.96 23.69 -1.68
CA ALA A 264 4.39 23.91 -0.35
C ALA A 264 5.26 24.83 0.51
N LYS A 265 6.60 24.79 0.37
CA LYS A 265 7.49 25.68 1.14
C LYS A 265 7.39 27.13 0.67
N ALA A 266 7.33 27.36 -0.64
CA ALA A 266 7.14 28.69 -1.22
C ALA A 266 5.77 29.28 -0.86
N VAL A 267 4.71 28.49 -0.98
CA VAL A 267 3.35 28.90 -0.60
C VAL A 267 3.28 29.22 0.90
N ALA A 268 3.82 28.36 1.76
CA ALA A 268 3.85 28.60 3.20
C ALA A 268 4.60 29.90 3.57
N ARG A 269 5.76 30.17 2.94
CA ARG A 269 6.47 31.45 3.11
C ARG A 269 5.63 32.64 2.64
N ASN A 270 4.89 32.50 1.55
CA ASN A 270 4.04 33.57 1.04
C ASN A 270 2.87 33.87 1.99
N LEU A 271 2.18 32.83 2.48
CA LEU A 271 1.12 32.95 3.47
C LEU A 271 1.64 33.63 4.75
N GLN A 272 2.81 33.20 5.22
CA GLN A 272 3.47 33.82 6.39
C GLN A 272 3.76 35.31 6.18
N LYS A 273 4.31 35.69 5.02
CA LYS A 273 4.61 37.09 4.67
C LYS A 273 3.36 37.98 4.67
N HIS A 274 2.21 37.42 4.27
CA HIS A 274 0.93 38.13 4.23
C HIS A 274 0.16 38.08 5.56
N GLY A 275 0.75 37.51 6.62
CA GLY A 275 0.13 37.48 7.94
C GLY A 275 -1.02 36.48 8.08
N GLU A 276 -1.18 35.55 7.14
CA GLU A 276 -2.19 34.49 7.23
C GLU A 276 -2.00 33.64 8.50
N ARG A 277 -3.11 33.18 9.07
CA ARG A 277 -3.14 32.36 10.31
C ARG A 277 -4.03 31.15 10.12
N PHE A 278 -3.64 30.03 10.71
CA PHE A 278 -4.36 28.76 10.66
C PHE A 278 -4.35 28.15 12.06
N ASP A 279 -5.43 27.48 12.45
CA ASP A 279 -5.57 26.87 13.76
C ASP A 279 -5.01 25.44 13.80
N LEU A 280 -4.92 24.79 12.62
CA LEU A 280 -4.28 23.50 12.44
C LEU A 280 -3.55 23.47 11.10
N ILE A 281 -2.28 23.08 11.12
CA ILE A 281 -1.45 22.92 9.93
C ILE A 281 -1.02 21.44 9.85
N VAL A 282 -1.32 20.80 8.73
CA VAL A 282 -0.87 19.44 8.40
C VAL A 282 0.27 19.53 7.40
N VAL A 283 1.34 18.74 7.64
CA VAL A 283 2.55 18.75 6.82
C VAL A 283 2.98 17.30 6.59
N ASP A 284 2.74 16.78 5.38
CA ASP A 284 3.09 15.39 5.00
C ASP A 284 3.99 15.37 3.74
N PRO A 285 5.26 15.80 3.85
CA PRO A 285 6.15 15.90 2.71
C PRO A 285 6.55 14.51 2.18
N PRO A 286 6.91 14.39 0.88
CA PRO A 286 7.47 13.15 0.37
C PRO A 286 8.78 12.79 1.07
N ALA A 287 9.08 11.49 1.16
CA ALA A 287 10.28 10.98 1.83
C ALA A 287 11.58 11.64 1.29
N ALA A 288 12.36 12.23 2.19
CA ALA A 288 13.52 13.07 1.85
C ALA A 288 14.76 12.30 1.34
N ALA A 289 14.84 10.97 1.50
CA ALA A 289 16.02 10.20 1.14
C ALA A 289 15.68 8.88 0.42
N LYS A 290 16.14 8.75 -0.83
CA LYS A 290 16.11 7.49 -1.61
C LYS A 290 17.42 6.69 -1.53
N SER A 291 18.40 7.09 -0.72
CA SER A 291 19.62 6.30 -0.44
C SER A 291 20.30 6.72 0.87
N GLN A 292 20.98 5.78 1.55
CA GLN A 292 21.80 6.04 2.74
C GLN A 292 22.88 7.12 2.49
N GLN A 293 23.35 7.29 1.26
CA GLN A 293 24.31 8.33 0.86
C GLN A 293 23.79 9.77 0.97
N ARG A 294 22.47 9.99 1.12
CA ARG A 294 21.88 11.34 1.29
C ARG A 294 21.52 11.69 2.75
N LEU A 295 21.83 10.83 3.71
CA LEU A 295 21.59 11.13 5.13
C LEU A 295 22.43 12.32 5.61
N SER A 296 23.63 12.53 5.08
CA SER A 296 24.47 13.69 5.40
C SER A 296 23.88 15.02 4.91
N SER A 297 23.09 15.02 3.83
CA SER A 297 22.38 16.21 3.34
C SER A 297 21.05 16.46 4.07
N ALA A 298 20.50 15.45 4.76
CA ALA A 298 19.26 15.55 5.52
C ALA A 298 19.44 16.14 6.93
N MET A 299 20.67 16.15 7.47
CA MET A 299 20.96 16.77 8.78
C MET A 299 21.02 18.30 8.76
N GLY A 300 20.93 18.94 7.58
CA GLY A 300 20.70 20.38 7.46
C GLY A 300 19.22 20.77 7.37
N TYR A 301 18.30 19.82 7.58
CA TYR A 301 16.84 19.99 7.43
C TYR A 301 16.04 19.80 8.73
N LEU A 302 16.71 19.76 9.89
CA LEU A 302 16.11 19.93 11.22
C LEU A 302 16.67 21.20 11.86
#